data_AF-A0A2V8MY64-F1
#
_entry.id   AF-A0A2V8MY64-F1
#
_cell.length_a   1.000
_cell.length_b   1.000
_cell.length_c   1.000
_cell.angle_alpha   90.00
_cell.angle_beta   90.00
_cell.angle_gamma   90.00
#
_symmetry.space_group_name_H-M   'P 1'
#
loop_
_entity.id
_entity.type
_entity.pdbx_description
1 polymer ?
#
loop_
_entity_poly.entity_id
_entity_poly.type
_entity_poly.pdbx_seq_one_letter_code
_entity_poly.pdbx_strand_id
1 'polypeptide(L)'
;DMHPGQAATVSVDAFGGRVFNAHVDSIASATGARFSLLPPENATGNYVKVVQRIPVKLVFEEGQDPEHQLRPGMSTVVKVRVK
;
A
#
# COMPACT_ATOMS: atom_id res chain seq x y z
N ASP A 1 9.98 -13.05 -4.72
CA ASP A 1 8.93 -12.22 -5.38
C ASP A 1 7.72 -12.01 -4.49
N MET A 2 7.03 -10.87 -4.66
CA MET A 2 5.79 -10.57 -3.94
C MET A 2 4.58 -11.14 -4.69
N HIS A 3 3.65 -11.76 -3.96
CA HIS A 3 2.43 -12.34 -4.54
C HIS A 3 1.25 -12.30 -3.54
N PRO A 4 0.00 -12.40 -4.01
CA PRO A 4 -1.16 -12.57 -3.13
C PRO A 4 -1.01 -13.71 -2.12
N GLY A 5 -1.59 -13.54 -0.94
CA GLY A 5 -1.54 -14.47 0.20
C GLY A 5 -0.31 -14.34 1.10
N GLN A 6 0.64 -13.46 0.79
CA GLN A 6 1.80 -13.24 1.66
C GLN A 6 1.41 -12.51 2.93
N ALA A 7 1.94 -12.99 4.07
CA ALA A 7 1.73 -12.36 5.36
C ALA A 7 2.41 -11.00 5.44
N ALA A 8 1.72 -10.05 6.07
CA ALA A 8 2.16 -8.70 6.29
C ALA A 8 1.83 -8.24 7.72
N THR A 9 2.65 -7.33 8.23
CA THR A 9 2.40 -6.61 9.48
C THR A 9 2.28 -5.13 9.17
N VAL A 10 1.25 -4.50 9.69
CA VAL A 10 0.98 -3.07 9.52
C VAL A 10 1.07 -2.42 10.89
N SER A 11 1.87 -1.38 11.02
CA SER A 11 1.86 -0.50 12.18
C SER A 11 1.26 0.84 11.79
N VAL A 12 0.41 1.39 12.64
CA VAL A 12 -0.29 2.65 12.38
C VAL A 12 0.22 3.67 13.39
N ASP A 13 0.70 4.81 12.88
CA ASP A 13 1.44 5.79 13.70
C ASP A 13 0.62 6.30 14.89
N ALA A 14 -0.69 6.44 14.71
CA ALA A 14 -1.62 6.91 15.73
C ALA A 14 -1.80 5.95 16.92
N PHE A 15 -1.43 4.67 16.79
CA PHE A 15 -1.64 3.64 17.82
C PHE A 15 -0.35 3.24 18.54
N GLY A 16 0.67 4.09 18.55
CA GLY A 16 1.83 3.98 19.45
C GLY A 16 2.58 2.66 19.33
N GLY A 17 2.65 2.07 18.13
CA GLY A 17 3.36 0.81 17.89
C GLY A 17 2.49 -0.45 17.91
N ARG A 18 1.15 -0.33 18.03
CA ARG A 18 0.25 -1.46 17.77
C ARG A 18 0.53 -2.04 16.38
N VAL A 19 0.60 -3.37 16.32
CA VAL A 19 0.83 -4.13 15.08
C VAL A 19 -0.45 -4.87 14.73
N PHE A 20 -0.89 -4.69 13.50
CA PHE A 20 -2.03 -5.36 12.90
C PHE A 20 -1.51 -6.42 11.92
N ASN A 21 -2.08 -7.62 12.00
CA ASN A 21 -1.81 -8.68 11.04
C ASN A 21 -2.66 -8.48 9.79
N ALA A 22 -2.05 -8.70 8.63
CA ALA A 22 -2.69 -8.59 7.34
C ALA A 22 -2.08 -9.59 6.35
N HIS A 23 -2.70 -9.71 5.19
CA HIS A 23 -2.12 -10.38 4.04
C HIS A 23 -2.21 -9.51 2.79
N VAL A 24 -1.34 -9.79 1.82
CA VAL A 24 -1.43 -9.24 0.47
C VAL A 24 -2.66 -9.84 -0.20
N ASP A 25 -3.65 -9.01 -0.49
CA ASP A 25 -4.86 -9.41 -1.21
C ASP A 25 -4.60 -9.40 -2.72
N SER A 26 -4.07 -8.29 -3.23
CA SER A 26 -3.84 -8.11 -4.66
C SER A 26 -2.73 -7.11 -4.96
N ILE A 27 -2.12 -7.27 -6.14
CA ILE A 27 -1.11 -6.38 -6.69
C ILE A 27 -1.69 -5.84 -8.00
N ALA A 28 -1.73 -4.52 -8.16
CA ALA A 28 -2.34 -3.92 -9.33
C ALA A 28 -1.53 -4.21 -10.61
N SER A 29 -2.23 -4.53 -11.70
CA SER A 29 -1.60 -4.81 -13.01
C SER A 29 -1.01 -3.57 -13.70
N ALA A 30 -1.28 -2.36 -13.19
CA ALA A 30 -0.75 -1.12 -13.72
C ALA A 30 -0.47 -0.10 -12.61
N THR A 31 0.43 0.84 -12.91
CA THR A 31 0.88 1.89 -11.99
C THR A 31 -0.22 2.94 -11.79
N GLY A 32 -0.27 3.58 -10.62
CA GLY A 32 -1.25 4.65 -10.34
C GLY A 32 -1.25 5.80 -11.37
N ALA A 33 -0.09 6.09 -11.99
CA ALA A 33 0.02 7.11 -13.04
C ALA A 33 -0.80 6.78 -14.31
N ARG A 34 -1.04 5.50 -14.64
CA ARG A 34 -1.88 5.11 -15.79
C ARG A 34 -3.39 5.25 -15.51
N PHE A 35 -3.78 5.32 -14.24
CA PHE A 35 -5.18 5.48 -13.83
C PHE A 35 -5.50 6.88 -13.30
N SER A 36 -4.52 7.80 -13.33
CA SER A 36 -4.74 9.19 -12.91
C SER A 36 -5.59 9.93 -13.94
N LEU A 37 -6.61 10.66 -13.48
CA LEU A 37 -7.35 11.63 -14.31
C LEU A 37 -6.45 12.73 -14.87
N LEU A 38 -5.33 13.01 -14.18
CA LEU A 38 -4.31 13.98 -14.57
C LEU A 38 -2.96 13.27 -14.56
N PRO A 39 -2.56 12.60 -15.64
CA PRO A 39 -1.22 12.05 -15.76
C PRO A 39 -0.19 13.20 -15.81
N PRO A 40 1.02 13.01 -15.28
CA PRO A 40 2.05 14.04 -15.33
C PRO A 40 2.44 14.35 -16.80
N GLU A 41 2.19 15.58 -17.25
CA GLU A 41 2.68 16.10 -18.54
C GLU A 41 4.04 16.75 -18.36
N ASN A 42 5.12 16.06 -18.75
CA ASN A 42 6.46 16.63 -18.81
C ASN A 42 6.70 17.24 -20.20
N ALA A 43 6.29 18.49 -20.42
CA ALA A 43 6.25 19.15 -21.73
C ALA A 43 7.54 19.91 -22.16
N THR A 44 8.73 19.56 -21.67
CA THR A 44 9.95 20.41 -21.87
C THR A 44 11.20 19.70 -22.43
N GLY A 45 11.07 18.50 -23.01
CA GLY A 45 12.20 17.87 -23.70
C GLY A 45 13.34 17.35 -22.79
N ASN A 46 13.20 17.46 -21.46
CA ASN A 46 14.08 16.81 -20.50
C ASN A 46 13.54 15.41 -20.15
N TYR A 47 14.37 14.37 -20.30
CA TYR A 47 14.03 13.03 -19.84
C TYR A 47 14.18 12.97 -18.31
N VAL A 48 13.07 13.10 -17.59
CA VAL A 48 13.03 12.89 -16.14
C VAL A 48 12.56 11.46 -15.87
N LYS A 49 13.43 10.63 -15.29
CA LYS A 49 13.05 9.29 -14.83
C LYS A 49 12.13 9.40 -13.62
N VAL A 50 10.83 9.21 -13.83
CA VAL A 50 9.83 9.21 -12.77
C VAL A 50 9.70 7.81 -12.16
N VAL A 51 9.68 7.72 -10.84
CA VAL A 51 9.43 6.46 -10.14
C VAL A 51 7.98 6.04 -10.37
N GLN A 52 7.80 4.89 -11.00
CA GLN A 52 6.49 4.27 -11.16
C GLN A 52 6.22 3.33 -9.99
N ARG A 53 5.14 3.57 -9.25
CA ARG A 53 4.73 2.74 -8.12
C ARG A 53 3.60 1.80 -8.54
N ILE A 54 3.73 0.54 -8.17
CA ILE A 54 2.69 -0.48 -8.31
C ILE A 54 1.91 -0.55 -6.99
N PRO A 55 0.60 -0.23 -6.98
CA PRO A 55 -0.23 -0.38 -5.80
C PRO A 55 -0.32 -1.83 -5.34
N VAL A 56 -0.22 -2.02 -4.02
CA VAL A 56 -0.46 -3.31 -3.35
C VAL A 56 -1.60 -3.11 -2.36
N LYS A 57 -2.64 -3.95 -2.46
CA LYS A 57 -3.75 -3.95 -1.53
C LYS A 57 -3.50 -4.98 -0.44
N LEU A 58 -3.67 -4.54 0.81
CA LEU A 58 -3.56 -5.38 2.01
C LEU A 58 -4.92 -5.47 2.67
N VAL A 59 -5.26 -6.64 3.18
CA VAL A 59 -6.48 -6.87 3.95
C VAL A 59 -6.07 -7.32 5.35
N PHE A 60 -6.62 -6.66 6.36
CA PHE A 60 -6.41 -7.05 7.76
C PHE A 60 -7.07 -8.39 8.02
N GLU A 61 -6.41 -9.22 8.84
CA GLU A 61 -7.02 -10.45 9.33
C GLU A 61 -8.26 -10.15 10.20
N GLU A 62 -9.11 -11.16 10.37
CA GLU A 62 -10.31 -11.03 11.19
C GLU A 62 -9.97 -10.64 12.65
N GLY A 63 -10.78 -9.76 13.25
CA GLY A 63 -10.62 -9.34 14.63
C GLY A 63 -9.44 -8.40 14.90
N GLN A 64 -8.74 -7.90 13.88
CA GLN A 64 -7.61 -6.99 14.07
C GLN A 64 -8.02 -5.57 14.50
N ASP A 65 -9.26 -5.15 14.20
CA ASP A 65 -9.82 -3.86 14.62
C ASP A 65 -11.28 -4.00 15.09
N PRO A 66 -11.51 -4.68 16.23
CA PRO A 66 -12.86 -5.03 16.68
C PRO A 66 -13.69 -3.81 17.10
N GLU A 67 -13.01 -2.74 17.55
CA GLU A 67 -13.64 -1.47 17.93
C GLU A 67 -13.76 -0.49 16.75
N HIS A 68 -13.38 -0.92 15.53
CA HIS A 68 -13.36 -0.10 14.33
C HIS A 68 -12.70 1.26 14.59
N GLN A 69 -11.49 1.28 15.13
CA GLN A 69 -10.75 2.51 15.44
C GLN A 69 -9.96 3.02 14.23
N LEU A 70 -9.64 2.17 13.26
CA LEU A 70 -8.93 2.56 12.05
C LEU A 70 -9.80 3.52 11.21
N ARG A 71 -9.14 4.52 10.62
CA ARG A 71 -9.80 5.52 9.75
C ARG A 71 -9.06 5.62 8.41
N PRO A 72 -9.79 5.85 7.30
CA PRO A 72 -9.16 6.18 6.03
C PRO A 72 -8.22 7.39 6.16
N GLY A 73 -7.06 7.32 5.51
CA GLY A 73 -6.07 8.39 5.50
C GLY A 73 -5.02 8.32 6.63
N MET A 74 -5.13 7.36 7.57
CA MET A 74 -4.08 7.13 8.56
C MET A 74 -2.75 6.70 7.91
N SER A 75 -1.65 7.25 8.42
CA SER A 75 -0.30 6.85 8.02
C SER A 75 0.10 5.52 8.65
N THR A 76 0.73 4.67 7.86
CA THR A 76 1.10 3.32 8.27
C THR A 76 2.48 2.93 7.77
N VAL A 77 3.15 2.08 8.54
CA VAL A 77 4.38 1.39 8.16
C VAL A 77 4.06 -0.08 7.95
N VAL A 78 4.32 -0.58 6.74
CA VAL A 78 4.01 -1.96 6.35
C VAL A 78 5.29 -2.76 6.16
N LYS A 79 5.30 -4.00 6.66
CA LYS A 79 6.33 -5.01 6.35
C LYS A 79 5.66 -6.24 5.76
N VAL A 80 6.07 -6.64 4.57
CA VAL A 80 5.60 -7.87 3.91
C VAL A 80 6.72 -8.91 3.96
N ARG A 81 6.39 -10.14 4.34
CA ARG A 81 7.36 -11.24 4.31
C ARG A 81 7.42 -11.83 2.90
N VAL A 82 8.53 -11.58 2.21
CA VAL A 82 8.86 -12.18 0.91
C VAL A 82 9.86 -13.32 1.12
N LYS A 83 9.70 -14.41 0.36
CA LYS A 83 10.73 -15.45 0.21
C LYS A 83 11.76 -15.03 -0.82
#